data_AF-A0A699VHF2-F1
#
_entry.id   AF-A0A699VHF2-F1
#
_cell.length_a   1.000
_cell.length_b   1.000
_cell.length_c   1.000
_cell.angle_alpha   90.00
_cell.angle_beta   90.00
_cell.angle_gamma   90.00
#
_symmetry.space_group_name_H-M   'P 1'
#
loop_
_entity.id
_entity.type
_entity.pdbx_description
1 polymer ?
#
loop_
_entity_poly.entity_id
_entity_poly.type
_entity_poly.pdbx_seq_one_letter_code
_entity_poly.pdbx_strand_id
1 'polypeptide(L)' 'MLCKHPDIQDKVAKEIKEATNMNEEITNVADFAALVSEAALDKMHYLHAALTETMRLYPPVAIDTKMCFSDDVFPDGF' A
#
# COMPACT_ATOMS: atom_id res chain seq x y z
N MET A 1 3.51 9.11 6.54
CA MET A 1 3.18 8.00 7.45
C MET A 1 4.45 7.40 8.05
N LEU A 2 5.27 6.68 7.29
CA LEU A 2 6.42 5.94 7.84
C LEU A 2 7.44 6.81 8.62
N CYS A 3 7.93 7.92 8.03
CA CYS A 3 8.93 8.77 8.72
C CYS A 3 8.42 9.47 9.99
N LYS A 4 7.09 9.48 10.23
CA LYS A 4 6.48 10.03 11.45
C LYS A 4 6.09 8.95 12.45
N HIS A 5 6.12 7.68 12.04
CA HIS A 5 5.69 6.52 12.83
C HIS A 5 6.75 5.41 12.71
N PRO A 6 7.87 5.50 13.46
CA PRO A 6 8.97 4.55 13.37
C PRO A 6 8.55 3.10 13.65
N ASP A 7 7.59 2.90 14.55
CA ASP A 7 7.03 1.59 14.89
C ASP A 7 6.33 0.92 13.69
N ILE A 8 5.65 1.71 12.85
CA ILE A 8 5.03 1.23 11.61
C ILE A 8 6.12 0.93 10.57
N GLN A 9 7.13 1.78 10.47
CA GLN A 9 8.26 1.59 9.58
C GLN A 9 9.00 0.27 9.87
N ASP A 10 9.26 -0.04 11.15
CA ASP A 10 9.94 -1.26 11.56
C ASP A 10 9.11 -2.52 11.22
N LYS A 11 7.79 -2.46 11.42
CA LYS A 11 6.88 -3.56 11.05
C LYS A 11 6.86 -3.82 9.54
N VAL A 12 6.76 -2.75 8.74
CA VAL A 12 6.83 -2.85 7.27
C VAL A 12 8.18 -3.41 6.82
N ALA A 13 9.28 -2.92 7.39
CA ALA A 13 10.62 -3.40 7.03
C ALA A 13 10.82 -4.88 7.39
N LYS A 14 10.29 -5.32 8.55
CA LYS A 14 10.30 -6.73 8.95
C LYS A 14 9.52 -7.61 7.97
N GLU A 15 8.30 -7.20 7.61
CA GLU A 15 7.45 -7.94 6.67
C GLU A 15 8.13 -8.06 5.29
N ILE A 16 8.74 -6.99 4.78
CA ILE A 16 9.43 -7.01 3.48
C ILE A 16 10.61 -8.01 3.50
N LYS A 17 11.40 -8.04 4.57
CA LYS A 17 12.52 -8.98 4.72
C LYS A 17 12.04 -10.42 4.74
N GLU A 18 10.96 -10.71 5.46
CA GLU A 18 10.35 -12.03 5.54
C GLU A 18 9.75 -12.46 4.19
N ALA A 19 9.04 -11.57 3.49
CA ALA A 19 8.42 -11.85 2.20
C ALA A 19 9.42 -12.11 1.07
N THR A 20 10.58 -11.43 1.11
CA THR A 20 11.65 -11.55 0.10
C THR A 20 12.68 -12.65 0.42
N ASN A 21 12.55 -13.35 1.56
CA ASN A 21 13.57 -14.28 2.08
C ASN A 21 14.98 -13.67 2.13
N MET A 22 15.06 -12.38 2.46
CA MET A 22 16.32 -11.65 2.49
C MET A 22 17.16 -12.10 3.69
N ASN A 23 18.19 -12.91 3.44
CA ASN A 23 19.10 -13.45 4.46
C ASN A 23 20.43 -12.70 4.55
N GLU A 24 20.78 -11.91 3.52
CA GLU A 24 22.03 -11.15 3.44
C GLU A 24 21.75 -9.65 3.30
N GLU A 25 22.70 -8.81 3.75
CA GLU A 25 22.61 -7.36 3.53
C GLU A 25 22.73 -7.04 2.05
N ILE A 26 21.60 -6.76 1.41
CA ILE A 26 21.58 -6.23 0.05
C ILE A 26 22.05 -4.78 0.07
N THR A 27 23.15 -4.53 -0.62
CA THR A 27 23.77 -3.19 -0.73
C THR A 27 23.33 -2.44 -1.99
N ASN A 28 22.68 -3.11 -2.94
CA ASN A 28 22.27 -2.57 -4.23
C ASN A 28 20.75 -2.69 -4.46
N VAL A 29 20.15 -1.63 -4.99
CA VAL A 29 18.73 -1.57 -5.36
C VAL A 29 18.35 -2.61 -6.42
N ALA A 30 19.24 -2.92 -7.37
CA ALA A 30 18.96 -3.88 -8.44
C ALA A 30 18.75 -5.31 -7.90
N ASP A 31 19.60 -5.72 -6.96
CA ASP A 31 19.52 -7.04 -6.34
C ASP A 31 18.27 -7.16 -5.46
N PHE A 32 17.90 -6.07 -4.77
CA PHE A 32 16.64 -6.02 -4.03
C PHE A 32 15.44 -6.15 -4.96
N ALA A 33 15.41 -5.39 -6.07
CA ALA A 33 14.32 -5.43 -7.03
C ALA A 33 14.14 -6.84 -7.64
N ALA A 34 15.23 -7.59 -7.83
CA ALA A 34 15.16 -8.97 -8.30
C ALA A 34 14.47 -9.93 -7.30
N LEU A 35 14.48 -9.63 -6.00
CA LEU A 35 13.77 -10.41 -4.98
C LEU A 35 12.28 -10.05 -4.85
N VAL A 36 11.89 -8.86 -5.31
CA VAL A 36 10.49 -8.40 -5.28
C VAL A 36 9.71 -9.07 -6.42
N SER A 37 9.41 -10.35 -6.22
CA SER A 37 8.50 -11.12 -7.08
C SER A 37 7.03 -10.86 -6.74
N GLU A 38 6.12 -11.19 -7.65
CA GLU A 38 4.67 -11.13 -7.41
C GLU A 38 4.26 -11.94 -6.17
N ALA A 39 4.80 -13.15 -6.03
CA ALA A 39 4.55 -14.00 -4.85
C ALA A 39 5.12 -13.43 -3.54
N ALA A 40 6.13 -12.56 -3.60
CA ALA A 40 6.61 -11.83 -2.44
C ALA A 40 5.68 -10.66 -2.10
N LEU A 41 5.23 -9.90 -3.11
CA LEU A 41 4.27 -8.80 -2.94
C LEU A 41 2.95 -9.27 -2.30
N ASP A 42 2.45 -10.43 -2.72
CA ASP A 42 1.22 -11.03 -2.17
C ASP A 42 1.29 -11.29 -0.66
N LYS A 43 2.50 -11.42 -0.09
CA LYS A 43 2.71 -11.66 1.35
C LYS A 43 2.86 -10.36 2.15
N MET A 44 2.97 -9.20 1.50
CA MET A 44 3.22 -7.90 2.15
C MET A 44 1.92 -7.20 2.57
N HIS A 45 1.12 -7.86 3.41
CA HIS A 45 -0.21 -7.37 3.81
C HIS A 45 -0.17 -6.09 4.65
N TYR A 46 0.80 -5.97 5.55
CA TYR A 46 0.97 -4.80 6.41
C TYR A 46 1.46 -3.58 5.63
N LEU A 47 2.35 -3.78 4.65
CA LEU A 47 2.72 -2.74 3.67
C LEU A 47 1.48 -2.25 2.91
N HIS A 48 0.66 -3.17 2.40
CA HIS A 48 -0.58 -2.81 1.70
C HIS A 48 -1.53 -2.01 2.62
N ALA A 49 -1.70 -2.43 3.87
CA ALA A 49 -2.50 -1.68 4.85
C ALA A 49 -1.95 -0.26 5.11
N ALA A 50 -0.62 -0.10 5.23
CA ALA A 50 0.01 1.19 5.43
C ALA A 50 -0.16 2.14 4.23
N LEU A 51 -0.11 1.60 3.00
CA LEU A 51 -0.38 2.35 1.78
C LEU A 51 -1.86 2.75 1.69
N THR A 52 -2.78 1.83 1.98
CA THR A 52 -4.22 2.09 2.00
C THR A 52 -4.60 3.15 3.03
N GLU A 53 -4.02 3.09 4.23
CA GLU A 53 -4.22 4.14 5.24
C GLU A 53 -3.64 5.49 4.81
N THR A 54 -2.51 5.47 4.09
CA THR A 54 -1.95 6.70 3.50
C THR A 54 -2.91 7.29 2.47
N MET A 55 -3.52 6.49 1.59
CA MET A 55 -4.50 6.96 0.62
C MET A 55 -5.80 7.41 1.25
N ARG A 56 -6.23 6.82 2.38
CA ARG A 56 -7.40 7.27 3.14
C ARG A 56 -7.21 8.68 3.71
N LEU A 57 -6.01 8.98 4.22
CA LEU A 57 -5.67 10.27 4.81
C LEU A 57 -5.22 11.31 3.76
N TYR A 58 -4.54 10.86 2.72
CA TYR A 58 -3.91 11.67 1.68
C TYR A 58 -4.26 11.09 0.31
N PRO A 59 -5.52 11.20 -0.13
CA PRO A 59 -5.95 10.63 -1.40
C PRO A 59 -5.18 11.30 -2.55
N PRO A 60 -4.57 10.52 -3.49
CA PRO A 60 -3.89 11.09 -4.65
C PRO A 60 -4.81 11.91 -5.55
N VAL A 61 -6.08 11.50 -5.64
CA VAL A 61 -7.15 12.22 -6.34
C VAL A 61 -8.26 12.50 -5.32
N ALA A 62 -8.38 13.75 -4.88
CA ALA A 62 -9.28 14.11 -3.79
C ALA A 62 -10.75 14.19 -4.20
N ILE A 63 -11.05 14.48 -5.47
CA ILE A 63 -12.41 14.65 -5.99
C ILE A 63 -12.47 13.97 -7.37
N ASP A 64 -13.46 13.09 -7.53
CA ASP A 64 -13.84 12.48 -8.80
C ASP A 64 -15.32 12.82 -9.07
N THR A 65 -15.58 13.63 -10.09
CA THR A 65 -16.93 14.09 -10.41
C THR A 65 -17.63 13.09 -11.31
N LYS A 66 -18.85 12.70 -10.94
CA LYS A 66 -19.71 11.81 -11.73
C LYS A 66 -20.99 12.52 -12.13
N MET A 67 -21.54 12.15 -13.28
CA MET A 67 -22.84 12.63 -13.78
C MET A 67 -23.78 11.45 -14.00
N CYS A 68 -25.07 11.66 -13.72
CA CYS A 68 -26.09 10.64 -13.93
C CYS A 68 -26.28 10.42 -15.44
N PHE A 69 -26.34 9.15 -15.86
CA PHE A 69 -26.70 8.79 -17.23
C PHE A 69 -28.20 8.91 -17.49
N SER A 70 -29.01 8.65 -16.47
CA SER A 70 -30.47 8.77 -16.45
C SER A 70 -30.94 9.14 -15.04
N ASP A 71 -32.23 9.38 -14.87
CA ASP A 71 -32.83 9.61 -13.55
C ASP A 71 -32.50 8.44 -12.61
N ASP A 72 -31.97 8.77 -11.44
CA ASP A 72 -31.57 7.84 -10.39
C ASP A 72 -31.95 8.42 -9.03
N VAL A 73 -32.19 7.55 -8.05
CA VAL A 73 -32.60 7.93 -6.69
C VAL A 73 -31.65 7.31 -5.69
N PHE A 74 -31.29 8.05 -4.64
CA PHE A 74 -30.45 7.47 -3.61
C PHE A 74 -31.22 6.40 -2.81
N PRO A 75 -30.53 5.47 -2.10
CA PRO A 75 -31.18 4.41 -1.33
C PRO A 75 -32.15 4.91 -0.23
N ASP A 76 -32.06 6.17 0.17
CA ASP A 76 -32.97 6.83 1.09
C ASP A 76 -34.26 7.36 0.42
N GLY A 77 -34.38 7.22 -0.91
CA GLY A 77 -35.56 7.52 -1.70
C GLY A 77 -35.75 9.00 -2.05
N PHE A 78 -34.73 9.84 -1.84
CA PHE A 78 -34.71 11.24 -2.22
C PHE A 78 -33.90 11.50 -3.50
#